data_AF-A0A7S3S1W6-F1
#
_entry.id   AF-A0A7S3S1W6-F1
#
_cell.length_a   1.000
_cell.length_b   1.000
_cell.length_c   1.000
_cell.angle_alpha   90.00
_cell.angle_beta   90.00
_cell.angle_gamma   90.00
#
_symmetry.space_group_name_H-M   'P 1'
#
loop_
_entity.id
_entity.type
_entity.pdbx_description
1 polymer ?
#
loop_
_entity_poly.entity_id
_entity_poly.type
_entity_poly.pdbx_seq_one_letter_code
_entity_poly.pdbx_strand_id
1 'polypeptide(L)'
;VAATTAIHTHMSAHWSSGEQSALEAALRQFSGLPKEERWEAIAQKVGRSRRECLDRFKFVAAEVKARREGASTSSAASTPAPALPDAAATAPSSAAPAPAPAPAAAPEPAAPAPAVAAPPPPADVSSATREEQRPPKDKPGRSGRGRGETSGGADVGGAHGNGVEGAGRGKGGKGRGKGDGGGKGDGGGKGGKGRGKGDGGGKGDGGKGKGAKGAGGGGRGRGGQQAGGESAPAGGKQESAWWRRLKADEVDMITLQPLNRMRVEPFGLKVDATHEAYFDGVNLASCWTSSKRFEHPASRRPVERAEVEALAQHLRTHHRGRGGEGNHAAALLVAAFDEAEAERRFRTLAPAEQARALASDVAATLFAAGGGGAATVGARARAI
;
A
#
# COMPACT_ATOMS: atom_id res chain seq x y z
N VAL A 1 -9.45 12.97 35.14
CA VAL A 1 -8.02 12.86 34.73
C VAL A 1 -7.90 12.65 33.21
N ALA A 2 -8.67 13.39 32.40
CA ALA A 2 -8.70 13.22 30.93
C ALA A 2 -8.84 14.58 30.22
N ALA A 3 -8.03 15.57 30.62
CA ALA A 3 -8.09 16.92 30.06
C ALA A 3 -6.71 17.54 29.73
N THR A 4 -5.61 16.79 29.83
CA THR A 4 -4.25 17.37 29.70
C THR A 4 -3.51 16.99 28.42
N THR A 5 -4.11 16.22 27.51
CA THR A 5 -3.42 15.74 26.29
C THR A 5 -3.75 16.57 25.03
N ALA A 6 -4.63 17.58 25.13
CA ALA A 6 -5.04 18.39 23.99
C ALA A 6 -4.22 19.68 23.75
N ILE A 7 -3.28 20.01 24.64
CA ILE A 7 -2.52 21.29 24.56
C ILE A 7 -1.18 21.12 23.80
N HIS A 8 -0.69 19.90 23.55
CA HIS A 8 0.63 19.69 22.95
C HIS A 8 0.68 19.78 21.41
N THR A 9 -0.47 19.91 20.74
CA THR A 9 -0.54 19.88 19.26
C THR A 9 -0.48 21.27 18.60
N HIS A 10 -0.48 22.36 19.37
CA HIS A 10 -0.57 23.73 18.82
C HIS A 10 0.65 24.64 19.07
N MET A 11 1.73 24.13 19.69
CA MET A 11 2.97 24.90 19.94
C MET A 11 4.07 24.71 18.88
N SER A 12 3.82 23.92 17.82
CA SER A 12 4.77 23.71 16.71
C SER A 12 4.75 24.81 15.64
N ALA A 13 4.01 25.91 15.85
CA ALA A 13 3.52 26.74 14.75
C ALA A 13 4.37 27.96 14.35
N HIS A 14 5.40 28.38 15.09
CA HIS A 14 6.21 29.54 14.67
C HIS A 14 7.70 29.33 14.98
N TRP A 15 8.37 28.54 14.14
CA TRP A 15 9.82 28.67 13.98
C TRP A 15 10.08 29.95 13.19
N SER A 16 10.67 30.95 13.83
CA SER A 16 11.09 32.17 13.15
C SER A 16 12.24 31.87 12.17
N SER A 17 12.40 32.72 11.16
CA SER A 17 13.52 32.61 10.20
C SER A 17 14.89 32.62 10.92
N GLY A 18 15.02 33.41 11.99
CA GLY A 18 16.23 33.46 12.82
C GLY A 18 16.50 32.14 13.55
N GLU A 19 15.49 31.53 14.16
CA GLU A 19 15.64 30.23 14.85
C GLU A 19 15.99 29.10 13.86
N GLN A 20 15.36 29.09 12.68
CA GLN A 20 15.66 28.11 11.63
C GLN A 20 17.12 28.24 11.15
N SER A 21 17.58 29.47 10.89
CA SER A 21 18.97 29.72 10.51
C SER A 21 19.95 29.33 11.62
N ALA A 22 19.60 29.56 12.89
CA ALA A 22 20.42 29.16 14.04
C ALA A 22 20.50 27.63 14.17
N LEU A 23 19.41 26.90 13.93
CA LEU A 23 19.40 25.43 13.94
C LEU A 23 20.30 24.86 12.84
N GLU A 24 20.21 25.40 11.61
CA GLU A 24 21.04 24.94 10.49
C GLU A 24 22.52 25.22 10.71
N ALA A 25 22.86 26.40 11.27
CA ALA A 25 24.23 26.73 11.65
C ALA A 25 24.77 25.78 12.74
N ALA A 26 23.97 25.52 13.79
CA ALA A 26 24.34 24.62 14.88
C ALA A 26 24.51 23.16 14.41
N LEU A 27 23.68 22.67 13.47
CA LEU A 27 23.81 21.34 12.89
C LEU A 27 25.14 21.14 12.16
N ARG A 28 25.66 22.19 11.50
CA ARG A 28 26.99 22.17 10.87
C ARG A 28 28.10 22.19 11.91
N GLN A 29 27.98 23.10 12.89
CA GLN A 29 28.98 23.32 13.94
C GLN A 29 29.20 22.08 14.82
N PHE A 30 28.14 21.35 15.18
CA PHE A 30 28.21 20.23 16.14
C PHE A 30 28.18 18.84 15.49
N SER A 31 28.55 18.73 14.21
CA SER A 31 28.51 17.47 13.45
C SER A 31 29.49 16.38 13.96
N GLY A 32 30.51 16.76 14.75
CA GLY A 32 31.51 15.84 15.33
C GLY A 32 31.22 15.32 16.74
N LEU A 33 30.24 15.89 17.46
CA LEU A 33 29.90 15.47 18.83
C LEU A 33 29.07 14.17 18.85
N PRO A 34 29.14 13.36 19.92
CA PRO A 34 28.25 12.21 20.10
C PRO A 34 26.78 12.65 20.11
N LYS A 35 25.88 11.73 19.74
CA LYS A 35 24.49 12.07 19.42
C LYS A 35 23.75 12.75 20.58
N GLU A 36 23.92 12.32 21.83
CA GLU A 36 23.25 12.96 22.96
C GLU A 36 23.74 14.40 23.20
N GLU A 37 25.06 14.59 23.34
CA GLU A 37 25.68 15.90 23.61
C GLU A 37 25.44 16.89 22.47
N ARG A 38 25.42 16.40 21.22
CA ARG A 38 25.13 17.22 20.04
C ARG A 38 23.77 17.91 20.15
N TRP A 39 22.72 17.18 20.54
CA TRP A 39 21.38 17.76 20.61
C TRP A 39 21.20 18.70 21.79
N GLU A 40 21.95 18.52 22.87
CA GLU A 40 21.99 19.45 24.00
C GLU A 40 22.70 20.76 23.63
N ALA A 41 23.86 20.68 22.96
CA ALA A 41 24.57 21.86 22.45
C ALA A 41 23.74 22.64 21.42
N ILE A 42 23.03 21.93 20.51
CA ILE A 42 22.11 22.56 19.55
C ILE A 42 20.95 23.25 20.27
N ALA A 43 20.30 22.57 21.23
CA ALA A 43 19.19 23.13 21.99
C ALA A 43 19.59 24.41 22.72
N GLN A 44 20.76 24.41 23.36
CA GLN A 44 21.32 25.56 24.06
C GLN A 44 21.61 26.72 23.10
N LYS A 45 22.14 26.45 21.90
CA LYS A 45 22.47 27.48 20.91
C LYS A 45 21.25 28.10 20.26
N VAL A 46 20.21 27.31 19.99
CA VAL A 46 18.95 27.76 19.36
C VAL A 46 18.00 28.41 20.37
N GLY A 47 18.17 28.16 21.67
CA GLY A 47 17.27 28.66 22.71
C GLY A 47 15.93 27.92 22.75
N ARG A 48 15.90 26.66 22.31
CA ARG A 48 14.71 25.79 22.26
C ARG A 48 14.99 24.47 22.95
N SER A 49 13.94 23.72 23.29
CA SER A 49 14.13 22.41 23.90
C SER A 49 14.74 21.41 22.91
N ARG A 50 15.47 20.43 23.44
CA ARG A 50 16.03 19.30 22.68
C ARG A 50 14.97 18.61 21.81
N ARG A 51 13.76 18.44 22.34
CA ARG A 51 12.66 17.78 21.66
C ARG A 51 12.14 18.60 20.47
N GLU A 52 11.95 19.90 20.64
CA GLU A 52 11.52 20.79 19.55
C GLU A 52 12.53 20.83 18.39
N CYS A 53 13.84 20.88 18.72
CA CYS A 53 14.90 20.85 17.70
C CYS A 53 14.89 19.54 16.91
N LEU A 54 14.68 18.40 17.58
CA LEU A 54 14.58 17.08 16.95
C LEU A 54 13.35 16.97 16.03
N ASP A 55 12.19 17.42 16.50
CA ASP A 55 10.96 17.34 15.72
C ASP A 55 11.01 18.25 14.50
N ARG A 56 11.61 19.45 14.63
CA ARG A 56 11.87 20.33 13.48
C ARG A 56 12.87 19.73 12.50
N PHE A 57 13.95 19.13 12.99
CA PHE A 57 14.93 18.45 12.13
C PHE A 57 14.29 17.32 11.33
N LYS A 58 13.43 16.50 11.96
CA LYS A 58 12.68 15.44 11.26
C LYS A 58 11.78 16.01 10.17
N PHE A 59 11.10 17.11 10.43
CA PHE A 59 10.26 17.80 9.46
C PHE A 59 11.09 18.28 8.25
N VAL A 60 12.21 18.97 8.49
CA VAL A 60 13.10 19.46 7.42
C VAL A 60 13.71 18.30 6.64
N ALA A 61 14.12 17.22 7.30
CA ALA A 61 14.66 16.03 6.63
C ALA A 61 13.61 15.35 5.74
N ALA A 62 12.34 15.28 6.19
CA ALA A 62 11.24 14.78 5.39
C ALA A 62 10.96 15.67 4.17
N GLU A 63 10.99 17.00 4.34
CA GLU A 63 10.80 17.95 3.25
C GLU A 63 11.93 17.90 2.20
N VAL A 64 13.19 17.81 2.64
CA VAL A 64 14.35 17.65 1.73
C VAL A 64 14.29 16.31 1.01
N LYS A 65 13.85 15.25 1.68
CA LYS A 65 13.63 13.94 1.05
C LYS A 65 12.52 14.03 0.00
N ALA A 66 11.37 14.62 0.33
CA ALA A 66 10.27 14.83 -0.61
C ALA A 66 10.69 15.71 -1.80
N ARG A 67 11.50 16.77 -1.57
CA ARG A 67 12.08 17.60 -2.63
C ARG A 67 13.07 16.84 -3.50
N ARG A 68 13.92 15.96 -2.94
CA ARG A 68 14.82 15.11 -3.75
C ARG A 68 14.03 14.11 -4.60
N GLU A 69 12.99 13.52 -4.02
CA GLU A 69 12.12 12.57 -4.72
C GLU A 69 11.23 13.26 -5.78
N GLY A 70 10.81 14.52 -5.57
CA GLY A 70 10.01 15.30 -6.52
C GLY A 70 10.80 16.15 -7.53
N ALA A 71 12.03 16.58 -7.20
CA ALA A 71 12.88 17.37 -8.09
C ALA A 71 13.47 16.55 -9.26
N SER A 72 13.41 15.22 -9.15
CA SER A 72 13.74 14.32 -10.26
C SER A 72 12.76 14.44 -11.45
N THR A 73 11.64 15.15 -11.28
CA THR A 73 10.61 15.37 -12.31
C THR A 73 10.37 16.83 -12.68
N SER A 74 11.15 17.80 -12.15
CA SER A 74 10.92 19.24 -12.42
C SER A 74 12.20 20.05 -12.71
N SER A 75 13.37 19.43 -12.78
CA SER A 75 14.62 20.13 -13.12
C SER A 75 14.88 20.10 -14.64
N ALA A 76 14.07 20.83 -15.42
CA ALA A 76 14.36 21.15 -16.81
C ALA A 76 13.85 22.52 -17.29
N ALA A 77 13.26 23.37 -16.44
CA ALA A 77 12.82 24.69 -16.86
C ALA A 77 12.78 25.71 -15.71
N SER A 78 13.91 26.37 -15.45
CA SER A 78 13.95 27.82 -15.18
C SER A 78 15.30 28.26 -14.62
N THR A 79 16.12 28.85 -15.48
CA THR A 79 16.93 30.01 -15.13
C THR A 79 16.46 31.14 -16.05
N PRO A 80 15.59 32.05 -15.60
CA PRO A 80 15.52 33.36 -16.20
C PRO A 80 16.58 34.22 -15.52
N ALA A 81 17.59 34.60 -16.30
CA ALA A 81 18.48 35.70 -15.97
C ALA A 81 17.63 36.94 -15.64
N PRO A 82 17.87 37.64 -14.51
CA PRO A 82 17.18 38.89 -14.24
C PRO A 82 17.71 39.95 -15.22
N ALA A 83 16.86 40.31 -16.19
CA ALA A 83 17.03 41.50 -17.00
C ALA A 83 16.90 42.75 -16.11
N LEU A 84 17.80 43.68 -16.39
CA LEU A 84 18.02 44.96 -15.72
C LEU A 84 16.75 45.84 -15.69
N PRO A 85 16.55 46.66 -14.64
CA PRO A 85 15.59 47.76 -14.68
C PRO A 85 16.16 48.93 -15.49
N ASP A 86 15.37 49.37 -16.47
CA ASP A 86 15.57 50.63 -17.21
C ASP A 86 15.25 51.80 -16.26
N ALA A 87 16.27 52.58 -15.92
CA ALA A 87 16.15 53.82 -15.18
C ALA A 87 16.64 54.96 -16.09
N ALA A 88 15.69 55.77 -16.53
CA ALA A 88 15.97 57.02 -17.22
C ALA A 88 16.71 58.01 -16.29
N ALA A 89 17.77 58.63 -16.85
CA ALA A 89 18.41 59.90 -16.49
C ALA A 89 18.78 60.09 -14.99
N THR A 90 20.05 60.25 -14.62
CA THR A 90 20.84 61.47 -14.85
C THR A 90 22.33 61.18 -14.56
N ALA A 91 23.22 61.60 -15.45
CA ALA A 91 24.69 61.64 -15.29
C ALA A 91 25.11 62.72 -14.24
N PRO A 92 26.39 62.92 -13.82
CA PRO A 92 27.64 62.48 -14.48
C PRO A 92 28.80 62.02 -13.57
N SER A 93 29.88 61.59 -14.25
CA SER A 93 31.29 61.88 -13.95
C SER A 93 32.20 60.70 -13.59
N SER A 94 33.07 60.41 -14.57
CA SER A 94 34.51 60.14 -14.42
C SER A 94 34.97 58.90 -13.66
N ALA A 95 35.28 57.83 -14.42
CA ALA A 95 36.49 57.01 -14.21
C ALA A 95 36.75 56.13 -15.45
N ALA A 96 37.99 56.17 -15.94
CA ALA A 96 38.46 55.49 -17.14
C ALA A 96 38.46 53.94 -17.01
N PRO A 97 38.21 53.17 -18.09
CA PRO A 97 38.34 51.72 -18.07
C PRO A 97 39.78 51.25 -18.39
N ALA A 98 40.24 50.29 -17.60
CA ALA A 98 41.44 49.49 -17.81
C ALA A 98 41.29 48.51 -19.00
N PRO A 99 42.41 48.06 -19.62
CA PRO A 99 42.39 47.27 -20.86
C PRO A 99 41.91 45.83 -20.67
N ALA A 100 41.22 45.33 -21.70
CA ALA A 100 40.63 44.00 -21.80
C ALA A 100 41.67 42.85 -21.78
N PRO A 101 41.39 41.72 -21.10
CA PRO A 101 42.18 40.50 -21.24
C PRO A 101 41.85 39.77 -22.56
N ALA A 102 42.91 39.26 -23.19
CA ALA A 102 42.91 38.55 -24.46
C ALA A 102 42.06 37.25 -24.46
N PRO A 103 41.49 36.85 -25.61
CA PRO A 103 40.74 35.60 -25.73
C PRO A 103 41.67 34.38 -25.64
N ALA A 104 41.36 33.51 -24.67
CA ALA A 104 42.00 32.20 -24.52
C ALA A 104 41.67 31.27 -25.69
N ALA A 105 42.68 30.50 -26.07
CA ALA A 105 42.74 29.65 -27.26
C ALA A 105 41.64 28.58 -27.35
N ALA A 106 41.24 28.32 -28.59
CA ALA A 106 40.37 27.23 -28.99
C ALA A 106 40.97 25.85 -28.62
N PRO A 107 40.17 24.90 -28.12
CA PRO A 107 40.63 23.53 -27.90
C PRO A 107 40.75 22.76 -29.22
N GLU A 108 41.89 22.09 -29.34
CA GLU A 108 42.33 21.17 -30.38
C GLU A 108 41.35 19.98 -30.56
N PRO A 109 41.06 19.54 -31.80
CA PRO A 109 40.17 18.41 -32.05
C PRO A 109 40.83 17.08 -31.63
N ALA A 110 40.15 16.36 -30.72
CA ALA A 110 40.55 15.04 -30.26
C ALA A 110 40.59 14.01 -31.39
N ALA A 111 41.63 13.17 -31.33
CA ALA A 111 41.94 12.08 -32.24
C ALA A 111 40.79 11.04 -32.40
N PRO A 112 40.71 10.35 -33.55
CA PRO A 112 39.69 9.33 -33.80
C PRO A 112 39.92 8.08 -32.93
N ALA A 113 38.82 7.58 -32.34
CA ALA A 113 38.79 6.35 -31.56
C ALA A 113 39.16 5.11 -32.40
N PRO A 114 39.82 4.09 -31.82
CA PRO A 114 40.13 2.85 -32.51
C PRO A 114 38.85 2.03 -32.79
N ALA A 115 38.78 1.51 -34.01
CA ALA A 115 37.71 0.65 -34.51
C ALA A 115 37.51 -0.58 -33.60
N VAL A 116 36.33 -0.68 -32.99
CA VAL A 116 35.88 -1.87 -32.28
C VAL A 116 35.56 -2.93 -33.33
N ALA A 117 36.27 -4.06 -33.24
CA ALA A 117 36.10 -5.23 -34.08
C ALA A 117 34.66 -5.75 -34.02
N ALA A 118 34.13 -6.11 -35.19
CA ALA A 118 32.81 -6.69 -35.36
C ALA A 118 32.67 -8.00 -34.55
N PRO A 119 31.52 -8.23 -33.88
CA PRO A 119 31.23 -9.54 -33.31
C PRO A 119 31.02 -10.59 -34.42
N PRO A 120 31.45 -11.85 -34.21
CA PRO A 120 31.23 -12.92 -35.18
C PRO A 120 29.73 -13.25 -35.33
N PRO A 121 29.30 -13.72 -36.52
CA PRO A 121 27.92 -14.10 -36.75
C PRO A 121 27.50 -15.30 -35.88
N PRO A 122 26.23 -15.37 -35.46
CA PRO A 122 25.72 -16.53 -34.73
C PRO A 122 25.75 -17.76 -35.65
N ALA A 123 26.35 -18.84 -35.16
CA ALA A 123 26.33 -20.12 -35.83
C ALA A 123 24.88 -20.63 -35.92
N ASP A 124 24.46 -20.91 -37.16
CA ASP A 124 23.29 -21.69 -37.50
C ASP A 124 23.33 -23.06 -36.79
N VAL A 125 22.39 -23.29 -35.89
CA VAL A 125 22.02 -24.64 -35.43
C VAL A 125 20.58 -24.91 -35.81
N SER A 126 20.44 -25.27 -37.08
CA SER A 126 19.25 -25.96 -37.58
C SER A 126 19.21 -27.41 -37.06
N SER A 127 18.02 -27.80 -36.63
CA SER A 127 17.45 -29.15 -36.65
C SER A 127 17.94 -30.18 -35.61
N ALA A 128 17.06 -30.53 -34.66
CA ALA A 128 16.64 -31.93 -34.45
C ALA A 128 15.45 -32.02 -33.47
N THR A 129 14.35 -32.48 -34.04
CA THR A 129 13.18 -33.13 -33.43
C THR A 129 13.59 -34.10 -32.30
N ARG A 130 13.01 -33.97 -31.11
CA ARG A 130 12.99 -35.07 -30.13
C ARG A 130 11.63 -35.19 -29.47
N GLU A 131 10.85 -36.02 -30.14
CA GLU A 131 9.72 -36.79 -29.66
C GLU A 131 10.11 -37.66 -28.44
N GLU A 132 9.13 -37.89 -27.57
CA GLU A 132 9.02 -39.05 -26.69
C GLU A 132 9.99 -39.19 -25.49
N GLN A 133 9.45 -38.93 -24.28
CA GLN A 133 9.36 -39.94 -23.20
C GLN A 133 8.62 -39.38 -21.98
N ARG A 134 7.40 -39.87 -21.77
CA ARG A 134 6.67 -39.78 -20.50
C ARG A 134 7.11 -40.94 -19.59
N PRO A 135 7.46 -40.70 -18.31
CA PRO A 135 7.49 -41.77 -17.33
C PRO A 135 6.09 -42.02 -16.72
N PRO A 136 5.81 -43.27 -16.27
CA PRO A 136 4.47 -43.75 -15.95
C PRO A 136 3.95 -43.31 -14.57
N LYS A 137 2.63 -43.40 -14.45
CA LYS A 137 1.86 -43.23 -13.22
C LYS A 137 2.07 -44.43 -12.29
N ASP A 138 2.58 -44.19 -11.09
CA ASP A 138 2.44 -45.11 -9.97
C ASP A 138 1.77 -44.43 -8.76
N LYS A 139 0.54 -44.87 -8.49
CA LYS A 139 -0.08 -44.98 -7.16
C LYS A 139 -0.44 -46.46 -7.03
N PRO A 140 -0.30 -47.14 -5.88
CA PRO A 140 -0.85 -46.68 -4.59
C PRO A 140 -0.01 -47.05 -3.34
N GLY A 141 -0.20 -46.32 -2.23
CA GLY A 141 0.45 -46.63 -0.95
C GLY A 141 -0.37 -46.16 0.24
N ARG A 142 -1.34 -46.98 0.66
CA ARG A 142 -2.14 -46.86 1.86
C ARG A 142 -1.46 -47.63 2.99
N SER A 143 -0.73 -46.94 3.87
CA SER A 143 -0.26 -47.43 5.19
C SER A 143 0.44 -46.27 5.90
N GLY A 144 0.25 -45.94 7.17
CA GLY A 144 -0.42 -46.66 8.23
C GLY A 144 -0.67 -45.75 9.44
N ARG A 145 -1.43 -46.32 10.37
CA ARG A 145 -1.70 -45.78 11.70
C ARG A 145 -0.38 -45.68 12.48
N GLY A 146 -0.08 -44.52 13.03
CA GLY A 146 0.91 -44.33 14.09
C GLY A 146 0.22 -43.87 15.36
N ARG A 147 -0.06 -44.82 16.24
CA ARG A 147 -0.51 -44.64 17.62
C ARG A 147 0.73 -44.80 18.51
N GLY A 148 1.00 -43.85 19.38
CA GLY A 148 1.94 -43.96 20.51
C GLY A 148 1.63 -42.79 21.45
N GLU A 149 1.01 -43.03 22.61
CA GLU A 149 1.64 -43.48 23.88
C GLU A 149 2.68 -42.46 24.35
N THR A 150 2.31 -41.51 25.23
CA THR A 150 2.32 -41.59 26.70
C THR A 150 3.65 -42.09 27.28
N SER A 151 4.40 -41.19 27.94
CA SER A 151 4.97 -41.41 29.29
C SER A 151 6.03 -40.36 29.66
N GLY A 152 5.91 -39.82 30.88
CA GLY A 152 7.00 -39.32 31.75
C GLY A 152 7.67 -38.00 31.33
N GLY A 153 7.84 -36.98 32.18
CA GLY A 153 7.96 -36.94 33.63
C GLY A 153 9.36 -36.44 34.00
N ALA A 154 9.46 -35.30 34.68
CA ALA A 154 10.48 -35.00 35.70
C ALA A 154 10.33 -33.56 36.20
N ASP A 155 9.89 -33.47 37.45
CA ASP A 155 10.21 -32.43 38.43
C ASP A 155 11.65 -31.95 38.38
N VAL A 156 11.86 -30.63 38.51
CA VAL A 156 12.89 -30.07 39.40
C VAL A 156 12.30 -28.80 40.02
N GLY A 157 12.20 -28.81 41.36
CA GLY A 157 11.70 -27.70 42.16
C GLY A 157 12.78 -26.73 42.63
N GLY A 158 12.29 -25.73 43.37
CA GLY A 158 13.02 -24.88 44.32
C GLY A 158 13.36 -23.49 43.79
N ALA A 159 13.35 -22.42 44.59
CA ALA A 159 12.85 -22.14 45.93
C ALA A 159 13.00 -20.61 46.13
N HIS A 160 12.09 -20.03 46.92
CA HIS A 160 12.19 -18.80 47.74
C HIS A 160 12.71 -17.46 47.15
N GLY A 161 11.88 -16.43 47.33
CA GLY A 161 12.30 -15.03 47.37
C GLY A 161 11.21 -14.15 47.97
N ASN A 162 11.48 -13.60 49.16
CA ASN A 162 10.60 -12.88 50.06
C ASN A 162 9.91 -11.63 49.47
N GLY A 163 8.73 -11.35 50.01
CA GLY A 163 7.93 -10.19 49.69
C GLY A 163 8.49 -8.85 50.17
N VAL A 164 7.97 -7.79 49.56
CA VAL A 164 7.87 -6.46 50.15
C VAL A 164 6.56 -5.86 49.67
N GLU A 165 5.84 -5.29 50.63
CA GLU A 165 4.50 -4.73 50.52
C GLU A 165 4.47 -3.53 49.56
N GLY A 166 3.41 -3.44 48.77
CA GLY A 166 3.17 -2.30 47.88
C GLY A 166 1.70 -2.16 47.54
N ALA A 167 1.01 -1.33 48.33
CA ALA A 167 -0.40 -1.00 48.19
C ALA A 167 -0.75 -0.52 46.76
N GLY A 168 -1.76 -1.13 46.15
CA GLY A 168 -2.21 -0.78 44.80
C GLY A 168 -3.69 -1.07 44.59
N ARG A 169 -4.51 -0.04 44.79
CA ARG A 169 -5.97 0.02 44.62
C ARG A 169 -6.47 -0.56 43.28
N GLY A 170 -7.66 -1.17 43.33
CA GLY A 170 -8.67 -0.95 42.28
C GLY A 170 -9.28 -2.19 41.64
N LYS A 171 -10.39 -2.65 42.25
CA LYS A 171 -11.34 -3.63 41.69
C LYS A 171 -11.88 -3.17 40.33
N GLY A 172 -11.92 -4.08 39.37
CA GLY A 172 -12.54 -3.86 38.05
C GLY A 172 -12.74 -5.16 37.28
N GLY A 173 -13.35 -6.17 37.91
CA GLY A 173 -13.73 -7.41 37.27
C GLY A 173 -14.78 -7.18 36.18
N LYS A 174 -14.43 -7.40 34.92
CA LYS A 174 -15.41 -7.54 33.84
C LYS A 174 -15.97 -8.95 33.88
N GLY A 175 -17.04 -9.13 34.66
CA GLY A 175 -17.86 -10.32 34.66
C GLY A 175 -18.41 -10.60 33.26
N ARG A 176 -18.15 -11.81 32.75
CA ARG A 176 -18.86 -12.37 31.61
C ARG A 176 -20.13 -13.03 32.14
N GLY A 177 -21.17 -12.24 32.35
CA GLY A 177 -22.51 -12.74 32.59
C GLY A 177 -23.10 -13.28 31.29
N LYS A 178 -23.10 -14.61 31.13
CA LYS A 178 -23.91 -15.29 30.12
C LYS A 178 -25.32 -15.42 30.70
N GLY A 179 -26.15 -14.43 30.43
CA GLY A 179 -27.57 -14.45 30.80
C GLY A 179 -28.35 -15.22 29.75
N ASP A 180 -28.73 -16.46 30.05
CA ASP A 180 -29.83 -17.15 29.38
C ASP A 180 -31.15 -16.54 29.88
N GLY A 181 -31.44 -15.32 29.42
CA GLY A 181 -32.68 -14.61 29.71
C GLY A 181 -33.74 -14.94 28.69
N GLY A 182 -34.55 -15.97 28.99
CA GLY A 182 -35.86 -16.14 28.36
C GLY A 182 -36.77 -14.98 28.72
N GLY A 183 -36.70 -13.90 27.96
CA GLY A 183 -37.59 -12.75 28.08
C GLY A 183 -38.70 -12.83 27.04
N LYS A 184 -39.89 -13.28 27.46
CA LYS A 184 -41.16 -12.96 26.79
C LYS A 184 -41.34 -11.44 26.89
N GLY A 185 -41.01 -10.72 25.83
CA GLY A 185 -41.23 -9.29 25.73
C GLY A 185 -42.49 -9.02 24.93
N ASP A 186 -43.60 -8.80 25.61
CA ASP A 186 -44.79 -8.16 25.06
C ASP A 186 -44.46 -6.69 24.77
N GLY A 187 -43.86 -6.45 23.60
CA GLY A 187 -43.50 -5.13 23.11
C GLY A 187 -44.51 -4.65 22.07
N GLY A 188 -45.55 -3.95 22.54
CA GLY A 188 -46.50 -3.24 21.70
C GLY A 188 -45.83 -2.11 20.91
N GLY A 189 -45.39 -2.39 19.69
CA GLY A 189 -44.97 -1.40 18.71
C GLY A 189 -46.13 -1.03 17.78
N LYS A 190 -46.79 0.10 18.08
CA LYS A 190 -47.81 0.70 17.21
C LYS A 190 -47.18 1.14 15.88
N GLY A 191 -47.77 0.67 14.79
CA GLY A 191 -48.17 1.49 13.64
C GLY A 191 -47.09 2.12 12.77
N GLY A 192 -46.78 1.45 11.66
CA GLY A 192 -46.23 2.06 10.46
C GLY A 192 -46.88 1.43 9.23
N LYS A 193 -48.07 1.92 8.86
CA LYS A 193 -48.77 1.53 7.62
C LYS A 193 -48.08 2.22 6.45
N GLY A 194 -47.48 1.46 5.55
CA GLY A 194 -46.92 1.93 4.27
C GLY A 194 -47.06 0.86 3.23
N ARG A 195 -48.09 0.97 2.39
CA ARG A 195 -48.54 -0.02 1.41
C ARG A 195 -47.57 -0.07 0.22
N GLY A 196 -47.01 -1.25 -0.06
CA GLY A 196 -46.38 -1.59 -1.33
C GLY A 196 -47.08 -2.82 -1.90
N LYS A 197 -48.02 -2.57 -2.82
CA LYS A 197 -48.82 -3.56 -3.53
C LYS A 197 -47.97 -4.14 -4.66
N GLY A 198 -47.63 -5.42 -4.56
CA GLY A 198 -46.97 -6.19 -5.62
C GLY A 198 -47.77 -7.45 -5.87
N ASP A 199 -48.79 -7.33 -6.72
CA ASP A 199 -49.52 -8.46 -7.28
C ASP A 199 -48.67 -9.13 -8.37
N GLY A 200 -48.51 -10.45 -8.29
CA GLY A 200 -47.83 -11.29 -9.27
C GLY A 200 -47.48 -12.61 -8.59
N GLY A 201 -48.35 -13.62 -8.57
CA GLY A 201 -48.85 -14.28 -9.78
C GLY A 201 -47.89 -15.40 -10.16
N GLY A 202 -47.76 -16.42 -9.30
CA GLY A 202 -46.87 -17.57 -9.50
C GLY A 202 -47.56 -18.84 -9.06
N LYS A 203 -48.51 -19.29 -9.88
CA LYS A 203 -49.21 -20.58 -9.76
C LYS A 203 -48.23 -21.68 -10.22
N GLY A 204 -47.77 -22.50 -9.29
CA GLY A 204 -46.92 -23.66 -9.54
C GLY A 204 -47.41 -24.83 -8.71
N ASP A 205 -48.42 -25.51 -9.24
CA ASP A 205 -48.99 -26.75 -8.75
C ASP A 205 -47.96 -27.90 -8.76
N GLY A 206 -48.06 -28.79 -7.78
CA GLY A 206 -47.69 -30.21 -7.97
C GLY A 206 -46.37 -30.67 -7.35
N GLY A 207 -46.44 -31.11 -6.08
CA GLY A 207 -45.33 -31.81 -5.43
C GLY A 207 -45.78 -32.63 -4.23
N LYS A 208 -46.71 -33.56 -4.46
CA LYS A 208 -47.36 -34.41 -3.46
C LYS A 208 -46.40 -35.48 -2.95
N GLY A 209 -45.51 -35.14 -2.01
CA GLY A 209 -44.67 -36.09 -1.28
C GLY A 209 -45.31 -36.50 0.04
N LYS A 210 -46.17 -37.52 0.04
CA LYS A 210 -46.60 -38.24 1.25
C LYS A 210 -45.45 -39.14 1.70
N GLY A 211 -44.98 -39.01 2.93
CA GLY A 211 -43.98 -39.93 3.48
C GLY A 211 -43.75 -39.77 4.97
N ALA A 212 -44.32 -40.70 5.73
CA ALA A 212 -43.88 -41.17 7.05
C ALA A 212 -43.85 -40.19 8.23
N LYS A 213 -45.03 -40.13 8.85
CA LYS A 213 -45.29 -40.20 10.30
C LYS A 213 -44.20 -41.00 11.06
N GLY A 214 -43.31 -40.30 11.75
CA GLY A 214 -42.44 -40.85 12.79
C GLY A 214 -42.80 -40.25 14.14
N ALA A 215 -43.64 -40.96 14.89
CA ALA A 215 -43.90 -40.68 16.30
C ALA A 215 -42.77 -41.30 17.14
N GLY A 216 -42.29 -40.56 18.13
CA GLY A 216 -41.34 -41.06 19.13
C GLY A 216 -40.64 -39.89 19.81
N GLY A 217 -41.15 -39.46 20.96
CA GLY A 217 -40.45 -39.70 22.23
C GLY A 217 -39.56 -38.50 22.56
N GLY A 218 -39.94 -37.59 23.43
CA GLY A 218 -39.91 -37.86 24.86
C GLY A 218 -38.46 -37.82 25.33
N GLY A 219 -37.95 -36.63 25.66
CA GLY A 219 -36.54 -36.46 26.05
C GLY A 219 -36.26 -35.11 26.67
N ARG A 220 -36.90 -34.81 27.81
CA ARG A 220 -36.44 -33.75 28.71
C ARG A 220 -35.13 -34.22 29.34
N GLY A 221 -34.00 -33.72 28.85
CA GLY A 221 -32.67 -33.95 29.42
C GLY A 221 -31.99 -32.62 29.73
N ARG A 222 -32.27 -32.07 30.92
CA ARG A 222 -31.40 -31.09 31.59
C ARG A 222 -30.22 -31.86 32.19
N GLY A 223 -29.02 -31.49 31.78
CA GLY A 223 -27.73 -31.97 32.30
C GLY A 223 -26.69 -31.60 31.26
N GLY A 224 -25.89 -30.56 31.44
CA GLY A 224 -24.95 -30.47 32.53
C GLY A 224 -23.62 -31.02 32.04
N GLN A 225 -22.92 -30.26 31.19
CA GLN A 225 -21.46 -30.23 31.14
C GLN A 225 -21.02 -29.03 30.30
N GLN A 226 -20.54 -28.03 31.02
CA GLN A 226 -19.68 -26.98 30.53
C GLN A 226 -18.38 -27.63 30.06
N ALA A 227 -18.28 -27.88 28.76
CA ALA A 227 -17.01 -27.85 28.07
C ALA A 227 -17.06 -26.59 27.19
N GLY A 228 -16.08 -25.71 27.34
CA GLY A 228 -15.90 -24.52 26.52
C GLY A 228 -15.54 -24.91 25.09
N GLY A 229 -16.51 -25.43 24.34
CA GLY A 229 -16.41 -25.64 22.92
C GLY A 229 -16.37 -24.29 22.22
N GLU A 230 -15.15 -23.82 21.94
CA GLU A 230 -14.87 -23.18 20.66
C GLU A 230 -15.64 -23.96 19.59
N SER A 231 -16.70 -23.34 19.07
CA SER A 231 -17.42 -23.86 17.91
C SER A 231 -16.47 -23.80 16.72
N ALA A 232 -15.57 -24.77 16.64
CA ALA A 232 -14.74 -25.01 15.48
C ALA A 232 -15.71 -25.24 14.30
N PRO A 233 -15.63 -24.44 13.23
CA PRO A 233 -16.44 -24.69 12.05
C PRO A 233 -16.09 -26.08 11.51
N ALA A 234 -17.12 -26.86 11.21
CA ALA A 234 -17.01 -28.24 10.79
C ALA A 234 -16.08 -28.41 9.57
N GLY A 235 -14.82 -28.76 9.85
CA GLY A 235 -14.17 -29.97 9.33
C GLY A 235 -13.88 -30.10 7.84
N GLY A 236 -14.12 -29.08 7.01
CA GLY A 236 -13.44 -29.00 5.71
C GLY A 236 -11.97 -28.73 5.99
N LYS A 237 -11.09 -29.71 5.75
CA LYS A 237 -9.64 -29.66 6.04
C LYS A 237 -9.07 -28.29 5.61
N GLN A 238 -8.91 -27.38 6.57
CA GLN A 238 -8.26 -26.09 6.41
C GLN A 238 -6.74 -26.35 6.30
N GLU A 239 -6.29 -26.93 5.19
CA GLU A 239 -4.85 -27.02 4.91
C GLU A 239 -4.25 -25.64 4.61
N SER A 240 -5.05 -24.60 4.31
CA SER A 240 -4.60 -23.64 3.31
C SER A 240 -4.68 -22.17 3.74
N ALA A 241 -4.23 -21.83 4.95
CA ALA A 241 -3.91 -20.44 5.29
C ALA A 241 -2.44 -20.35 5.70
N TRP A 242 -1.55 -20.76 4.78
CA TRP A 242 -0.11 -20.83 5.00
C TRP A 242 0.45 -19.51 5.54
N TRP A 243 -0.12 -18.37 5.10
CA TRP A 243 0.28 -17.04 5.53
C TRP A 243 0.07 -16.78 7.03
N ARG A 244 -0.81 -17.54 7.71
CA ARG A 244 -0.97 -17.46 9.18
C ARG A 244 0.23 -18.00 9.95
N ARG A 245 1.10 -18.78 9.28
CA ARG A 245 2.35 -19.30 9.85
C ARG A 245 3.53 -18.34 9.64
N LEU A 246 3.34 -17.28 8.85
CA LEU A 246 4.35 -16.22 8.71
C LEU A 246 4.63 -15.60 10.07
N LYS A 247 5.87 -15.18 10.26
CA LYS A 247 6.28 -14.57 11.53
C LYS A 247 5.57 -13.24 11.73
N ALA A 248 5.40 -12.82 12.98
CA ALA A 248 4.66 -11.60 13.30
C ALA A 248 5.39 -10.31 12.88
N ASP A 249 6.70 -10.38 12.63
CA ASP A 249 7.54 -9.31 12.08
C ASP A 249 7.41 -9.15 10.56
N GLU A 250 6.78 -10.11 9.86
CA GLU A 250 6.45 -9.95 8.46
C GLU A 250 5.17 -9.12 8.31
N VAL A 251 5.35 -7.91 7.81
CA VAL A 251 4.35 -6.84 7.80
C VAL A 251 4.15 -6.34 6.38
N ASP A 252 2.89 -6.13 5.99
CA ASP A 252 2.56 -5.46 4.73
C ASP A 252 3.09 -4.02 4.72
N MET A 253 3.94 -3.68 3.74
CA MET A 253 4.58 -2.37 3.67
C MET A 253 3.60 -1.21 3.45
N ILE A 254 2.39 -1.47 2.93
CA ILE A 254 1.40 -0.43 2.67
C ILE A 254 0.57 -0.17 3.92
N THR A 255 0.00 -1.22 4.53
CA THR A 255 -0.92 -1.07 5.67
C THR A 255 -0.24 -1.13 7.02
N LEU A 256 1.01 -1.59 7.08
CA LEU A 256 1.73 -1.94 8.28
C LEU A 256 1.03 -3.00 9.15
N GLN A 257 0.13 -3.80 8.56
CA GLN A 257 -0.52 -4.90 9.26
C GLN A 257 0.32 -6.18 9.17
N PRO A 258 0.44 -6.94 10.28
CA PRO A 258 1.07 -8.25 10.24
C PRO A 258 0.35 -9.19 9.28
N LEU A 259 1.09 -9.80 8.34
CA LEU A 259 0.52 -10.63 7.28
C LEU A 259 -0.24 -11.84 7.84
N ASN A 260 0.23 -12.40 8.96
CA ASN A 260 -0.42 -13.54 9.62
C ASN A 260 -1.79 -13.21 10.24
N ARG A 261 -2.13 -11.92 10.41
CA ARG A 261 -3.44 -11.47 10.90
C ARG A 261 -4.43 -11.15 9.80
N MET A 262 -4.02 -11.21 8.53
CA MET A 262 -4.89 -10.93 7.41
C MET A 262 -6.04 -11.94 7.32
N ARG A 263 -7.20 -11.44 6.89
CA ARG A 263 -8.41 -12.25 6.68
C ARG A 263 -8.35 -13.04 5.38
N VAL A 264 -7.63 -12.49 4.41
CA VAL A 264 -7.50 -12.99 3.05
C VAL A 264 -6.03 -13.32 2.80
N GLU A 265 -5.76 -14.23 1.85
CA GLU A 265 -4.41 -14.56 1.42
C GLU A 265 -3.70 -13.31 0.91
N PRO A 266 -2.46 -13.03 1.34
CA PRO A 266 -1.70 -11.90 0.80
C PRO A 266 -1.29 -12.18 -0.65
N PHE A 267 -1.17 -11.11 -1.44
CA PHE A 267 -0.69 -11.17 -2.81
C PHE A 267 0.85 -11.10 -2.83
N GLY A 268 1.49 -12.10 -3.43
CA GLY A 268 2.93 -12.12 -3.64
C GLY A 268 3.32 -11.37 -4.91
N LEU A 269 4.26 -10.43 -4.77
CA LEU A 269 4.83 -9.66 -5.87
C LEU A 269 6.35 -9.81 -5.83
N LYS A 270 6.96 -10.17 -6.96
CA LYS A 270 8.39 -10.43 -7.03
C LYS A 270 9.19 -9.14 -6.88
N VAL A 271 10.09 -9.07 -5.92
CA VAL A 271 10.99 -7.92 -5.76
C VAL A 271 12.11 -8.02 -6.81
N ASP A 272 12.67 -9.22 -6.93
CA ASP A 272 13.71 -9.62 -7.87
C ASP A 272 13.50 -11.10 -8.28
N ALA A 273 14.49 -11.73 -8.93
CA ALA A 273 14.38 -13.14 -9.35
C ALA A 273 14.30 -14.14 -8.18
N THR A 274 14.66 -13.72 -6.97
CA THR A 274 14.91 -14.58 -5.81
C THR A 274 13.99 -14.30 -4.62
N HIS A 275 13.43 -13.10 -4.53
CA HIS A 275 12.67 -12.59 -3.40
C HIS A 275 11.26 -12.17 -3.83
N GLU A 276 10.28 -12.55 -3.03
CA GLU A 276 8.89 -12.14 -3.17
C GLU A 276 8.48 -11.34 -1.93
N ALA A 277 7.80 -10.21 -2.14
CA ALA A 277 7.18 -9.42 -1.09
C ALA A 277 5.67 -9.64 -1.10
N TYR A 278 5.08 -9.74 0.08
CA TYR A 278 3.66 -10.03 0.26
C TYR A 278 2.90 -8.77 0.69
N PHE A 279 1.75 -8.53 0.06
CA PHE A 279 0.93 -7.33 0.27
C PHE A 279 -0.54 -7.68 0.48
N ASP A 280 -1.31 -6.78 1.10
CA ASP A 280 -2.76 -6.83 0.97
C ASP A 280 -3.17 -6.39 -0.44
N GLY A 281 -3.72 -7.32 -1.22
CA GLY A 281 -4.08 -7.09 -2.61
C GLY A 281 -5.05 -5.92 -2.82
N VAL A 282 -5.99 -5.69 -1.89
CA VAL A 282 -6.94 -4.57 -2.01
C VAL A 282 -6.25 -3.24 -1.77
N ASN A 283 -5.40 -3.18 -0.74
CA ASN A 283 -4.68 -1.95 -0.41
C ASN A 283 -3.60 -1.63 -1.46
N LEU A 284 -2.93 -2.65 -2.01
CA LEU A 284 -2.01 -2.51 -3.13
C LEU A 284 -2.73 -1.96 -4.37
N ALA A 285 -3.88 -2.53 -4.74
CA ALA A 285 -4.66 -2.04 -5.87
C ALA A 285 -5.18 -0.61 -5.66
N SER A 286 -5.65 -0.29 -4.45
CA SER A 286 -6.07 1.06 -4.08
C SER A 286 -4.91 2.07 -4.15
N CYS A 287 -3.72 1.68 -3.70
CA CYS A 287 -2.52 2.51 -3.77
C CYS A 287 -2.12 2.81 -5.22
N TRP A 288 -2.08 1.80 -6.10
CA TRP A 288 -1.73 1.99 -7.51
C TRP A 288 -2.79 2.78 -8.29
N THR A 289 -4.08 2.49 -8.08
CA THR A 289 -5.17 3.21 -8.78
C THR A 289 -5.26 4.67 -8.37
N SER A 290 -5.06 4.99 -7.07
CA SER A 290 -5.10 6.37 -6.60
C SER A 290 -3.88 7.19 -6.98
N SER A 291 -2.67 6.60 -6.92
CA SER A 291 -1.43 7.30 -7.25
C SER A 291 -1.14 7.36 -8.75
N LYS A 292 -1.79 6.49 -9.55
CA LYS A 292 -1.44 6.19 -10.95
C LYS A 292 0.05 5.85 -11.17
N ARG A 293 0.74 5.44 -10.10
CA ARG A 293 2.15 5.03 -10.14
C ARG A 293 2.24 3.52 -9.97
N PHE A 294 2.43 2.83 -11.08
CA PHE A 294 2.57 1.38 -11.13
C PHE A 294 4.03 0.98 -10.95
N GLU A 295 4.51 1.19 -9.73
CA GLU A 295 5.85 0.85 -9.26
C GLU A 295 5.74 -0.09 -8.05
N HIS A 296 6.70 -1.00 -7.93
CA HIS A 296 6.77 -1.93 -6.83
C HIS A 296 7.09 -1.16 -5.52
N PRO A 297 6.30 -1.29 -4.43
CA PRO A 297 6.50 -0.48 -3.22
C PRO A 297 7.90 -0.62 -2.58
N ALA A 298 8.46 -1.83 -2.58
CA ALA A 298 9.81 -2.10 -2.06
C ALA A 298 10.96 -1.70 -3.02
N SER A 299 11.00 -2.27 -4.22
CA SER A 299 12.14 -2.08 -5.15
C SER A 299 12.02 -0.85 -6.05
N ARG A 300 10.86 -0.19 -6.09
CA ARG A 300 10.53 0.90 -7.03
C ARG A 300 10.67 0.52 -8.51
N ARG A 301 10.76 -0.77 -8.83
CA ARG A 301 10.78 -1.22 -10.23
C ARG A 301 9.42 -0.98 -10.88
N PRO A 302 9.36 -0.67 -12.19
CA PRO A 302 8.09 -0.61 -12.90
C PRO A 302 7.40 -1.99 -12.83
N VAL A 303 6.09 -1.95 -12.59
CA VAL A 303 5.24 -3.15 -12.54
C VAL A 303 4.82 -3.52 -13.95
N GLU A 304 4.93 -4.79 -14.29
CA GLU A 304 4.54 -5.28 -15.62
C GLU A 304 3.03 -5.56 -15.71
N ARG A 305 2.49 -5.54 -16.93
CA ARG A 305 1.05 -5.80 -17.16
C ARG A 305 0.61 -7.16 -16.63
N ALA A 306 1.44 -8.19 -16.80
CA ALA A 306 1.17 -9.54 -16.30
C ALA A 306 0.98 -9.58 -14.77
N GLU A 307 1.68 -8.73 -14.04
CA GLU A 307 1.60 -8.65 -12.58
C GLU A 307 0.32 -7.94 -12.13
N VAL A 308 -0.08 -6.90 -12.87
CA VAL A 308 -1.37 -6.22 -12.66
C VAL A 308 -2.54 -7.16 -12.93
N GLU A 309 -2.46 -7.97 -13.98
CA GLU A 309 -3.46 -8.99 -14.30
C GLU A 309 -3.50 -10.10 -13.23
N ALA A 310 -2.33 -10.52 -12.73
CA ALA A 310 -2.25 -11.47 -11.63
C ALA A 310 -2.90 -10.92 -10.34
N LEU A 311 -2.65 -9.64 -10.00
CA LEU A 311 -3.32 -8.99 -8.87
C LEU A 311 -4.83 -8.88 -9.10
N ALA A 312 -5.26 -8.49 -10.31
CA ALA A 312 -6.68 -8.44 -10.66
C ALA A 312 -7.36 -9.82 -10.52
N GLN A 313 -6.70 -10.90 -10.95
CA GLN A 313 -7.20 -12.27 -10.77
C GLN A 313 -7.25 -12.68 -9.29
N HIS A 314 -6.24 -12.31 -8.51
CA HIS A 314 -6.21 -12.53 -7.07
C HIS A 314 -7.39 -11.84 -6.37
N LEU A 315 -7.66 -10.57 -6.69
CA LEU A 315 -8.81 -9.82 -6.17
C LEU A 315 -10.14 -10.51 -6.48
N ARG A 316 -10.33 -10.97 -7.73
CA ARG A 316 -11.54 -11.71 -8.13
C ARG A 316 -11.70 -13.04 -7.42
N THR A 317 -10.61 -13.70 -7.04
CA THR A 317 -10.64 -15.03 -6.44
C THR A 317 -10.88 -14.94 -4.94
N HIS A 318 -10.17 -14.04 -4.26
CA HIS A 318 -10.11 -14.03 -2.80
C HIS A 318 -11.03 -12.97 -2.15
N HIS A 319 -11.56 -11.99 -2.90
CA HIS A 319 -12.41 -10.91 -2.36
C HIS A 319 -13.88 -10.97 -2.81
N ARG A 320 -14.41 -12.17 -3.11
CA ARG A 320 -15.81 -12.37 -3.55
C ARG A 320 -16.86 -12.05 -2.48
N GLY A 321 -16.49 -12.05 -1.20
CA GLY A 321 -17.44 -12.01 -0.07
C GLY A 321 -18.05 -10.65 0.27
N ARG A 322 -17.53 -9.53 -0.28
CA ARG A 322 -18.06 -8.17 -0.01
C ARG A 322 -18.76 -7.59 -1.25
N GLY A 323 -19.91 -8.13 -1.61
CA GLY A 323 -20.79 -7.47 -2.59
C GLY A 323 -20.19 -7.17 -3.96
N GLY A 324 -19.22 -7.97 -4.43
CA GLY A 324 -18.56 -7.76 -5.72
C GLY A 324 -17.45 -6.70 -5.75
N GLU A 325 -17.07 -6.13 -4.60
CA GLU A 325 -15.97 -5.15 -4.49
C GLU A 325 -14.68 -5.63 -5.16
N GLY A 326 -14.32 -6.91 -4.99
CA GLY A 326 -13.11 -7.47 -5.61
C GLY A 326 -13.13 -7.45 -7.14
N ASN A 327 -14.30 -7.65 -7.76
CA ASN A 327 -14.43 -7.59 -9.23
C ASN A 327 -14.31 -6.16 -9.74
N HIS A 328 -14.92 -5.21 -9.03
CA HIS A 328 -14.86 -3.79 -9.39
C HIS A 328 -13.43 -3.24 -9.22
N ALA A 329 -12.78 -3.53 -8.09
CA ALA A 329 -11.39 -3.15 -7.85
C ALA A 329 -10.44 -3.73 -8.91
N ALA A 330 -10.63 -4.99 -9.30
CA ALA A 330 -9.86 -5.62 -10.36
C ALA A 330 -10.05 -4.94 -11.73
N ALA A 331 -11.27 -4.52 -12.06
CA ALA A 331 -11.55 -3.81 -13.32
C ALA A 331 -10.95 -2.40 -13.33
N LEU A 332 -11.11 -1.64 -12.23
CA LEU A 332 -10.51 -0.32 -12.07
C LEU A 332 -8.99 -0.37 -12.13
N LEU A 333 -8.38 -1.40 -11.55
CA LEU A 333 -6.93 -1.58 -11.54
C LEU A 333 -6.35 -1.69 -12.96
N VAL A 334 -6.93 -2.58 -13.78
CA VAL A 334 -6.46 -2.78 -15.16
C VAL A 334 -6.69 -1.53 -16.01
N ALA A 335 -7.85 -0.89 -15.87
CA ALA A 335 -8.15 0.35 -16.58
C ALA A 335 -7.18 1.49 -16.22
N ALA A 336 -6.86 1.64 -14.92
CA ALA A 336 -5.91 2.64 -14.45
C ALA A 336 -4.48 2.35 -14.94
N PHE A 337 -4.09 1.07 -15.06
CA PHE A 337 -2.79 0.70 -15.61
C PHE A 337 -2.69 1.05 -17.10
N ASP A 338 -3.70 0.70 -17.89
CA ASP A 338 -3.74 1.02 -19.32
C ASP A 338 -3.72 2.54 -19.54
N GLU A 339 -4.40 3.31 -18.68
CA GLU A 339 -4.36 4.78 -18.70
C GLU A 339 -2.96 5.32 -18.39
N ALA A 340 -2.31 4.81 -17.33
CA ALA A 340 -0.96 5.23 -16.95
C ALA A 340 0.11 4.86 -18.01
N GLU A 341 -0.03 3.69 -18.65
CA GLU A 341 0.82 3.29 -19.78
C GLU A 341 0.62 4.19 -21.00
N ALA A 342 -0.63 4.54 -21.33
CA ALA A 342 -0.92 5.48 -22.39
C ALA A 342 -0.30 6.85 -22.12
N GLU A 343 -0.38 7.34 -20.87
CA GLU A 343 0.24 8.60 -20.46
C GLU A 343 1.78 8.55 -20.54
N ARG A 344 2.40 7.45 -20.08
CA ARG A 344 3.86 7.26 -20.20
C ARG A 344 4.31 7.26 -21.66
N ARG A 345 3.61 6.52 -22.53
CA ARG A 345 3.90 6.51 -23.97
C ARG A 345 3.74 7.88 -24.59
N PHE A 346 2.65 8.58 -24.28
CA PHE A 346 2.40 9.92 -24.77
C PHE A 346 3.53 10.90 -24.41
N ARG A 347 4.02 10.85 -23.17
CA ARG A 347 5.15 11.69 -22.71
C ARG A 347 6.46 11.41 -23.45
N THR A 348 6.67 10.19 -23.94
CA THR A 348 7.88 9.82 -24.70
C THR A 348 7.82 10.19 -26.18
N LEU A 349 6.66 10.55 -26.72
CA LEU A 349 6.52 10.95 -28.12
C LEU A 349 7.20 12.30 -28.40
N ALA A 350 7.61 12.52 -29.64
CA ALA A 350 8.12 13.83 -30.05
C ALA A 350 7.00 14.89 -29.96
N PRO A 351 7.30 16.18 -29.70
CA PRO A 351 6.26 17.21 -29.57
C PRO A 351 5.30 17.30 -30.76
N ALA A 352 5.78 17.09 -31.98
CA ALA A 352 4.95 17.06 -33.18
C ALA A 352 3.97 15.87 -33.21
N GLU A 353 4.38 14.71 -32.70
CA GLU A 353 3.53 13.52 -32.59
C GLU A 353 2.52 13.66 -31.45
N GLN A 354 2.93 14.27 -30.33
CA GLN A 354 2.02 14.64 -29.24
C GLN A 354 0.90 15.55 -29.75
N ALA A 355 1.23 16.59 -30.53
CA ALA A 355 0.25 17.49 -31.13
C ALA A 355 -0.72 16.75 -32.09
N ARG A 356 -0.22 15.83 -32.91
CA ARG A 356 -1.05 15.00 -33.79
C ARG A 356 -1.99 14.07 -33.01
N ALA A 357 -1.49 13.43 -31.96
CA ALA A 357 -2.29 12.56 -31.10
C ALA A 357 -3.41 13.35 -30.39
N LEU A 358 -3.10 14.54 -29.87
CA LEU A 358 -4.10 15.43 -29.27
C LEU A 358 -5.15 15.90 -30.30
N ALA A 359 -4.71 16.31 -31.49
CA ALA A 359 -5.62 16.70 -32.56
C ALA A 359 -6.57 15.55 -32.97
N SER A 360 -6.05 14.32 -33.04
CA SER A 360 -6.85 13.13 -33.32
C SER A 360 -7.87 12.83 -32.22
N ASP A 361 -7.51 13.00 -30.95
CA ASP A 361 -8.42 12.74 -29.81
C ASP A 361 -9.54 13.80 -29.74
N VAL A 362 -9.21 15.07 -29.99
CA VAL A 362 -10.19 16.16 -30.12
C VAL A 362 -11.15 15.90 -31.28
N ALA A 363 -10.62 15.52 -32.45
CA ALA A 363 -11.45 15.17 -33.60
C ALA A 363 -12.39 14.00 -33.29
N ALA A 364 -11.89 12.91 -32.69
CA ALA A 364 -12.70 11.76 -32.29
C ALA A 364 -13.82 12.16 -31.30
N THR A 365 -13.50 13.03 -30.33
CA THR A 365 -14.47 13.53 -29.35
C THR A 365 -15.57 14.37 -30.00
N LEU A 366 -15.22 15.25 -30.94
CA LEU A 366 -16.18 16.07 -31.69
C LEU A 366 -17.11 15.21 -32.57
N PHE A 367 -16.55 14.20 -33.25
CA PHE A 367 -17.36 13.28 -34.07
C PHE A 367 -18.27 12.39 -33.23
N ALA A 368 -17.81 11.91 -32.07
CA ALA A 368 -18.65 11.15 -31.15
C ALA A 368 -19.82 11.98 -30.58
N ALA A 369 -19.59 13.27 -30.30
CA ALA A 369 -20.62 14.18 -29.81
C ALA A 369 -21.69 14.50 -30.87
N GLY A 370 -21.34 14.50 -32.16
CA GLY A 370 -22.28 14.72 -33.27
C GLY A 370 -23.29 13.58 -33.51
N GLY A 371 -23.06 12.41 -32.91
CA GLY A 371 -23.86 11.19 -33.13
C GLY A 371 -25.12 11.03 -32.26
N GLY A 372 -25.50 12.01 -31.43
CA GLY A 372 -26.79 11.99 -30.73
C GLY A 372 -26.83 11.25 -29.39
N GLY A 373 -25.76 11.32 -28.57
CA GLY A 373 -25.73 10.77 -27.21
C GLY A 373 -25.04 11.69 -26.21
N ALA A 374 -25.78 12.63 -25.63
CA ALA A 374 -25.26 13.76 -24.84
C ALA A 374 -24.74 13.45 -23.41
N ALA A 375 -24.28 12.24 -23.08
CA ALA A 375 -24.19 11.83 -21.66
C ALA A 375 -22.78 11.64 -21.04
N THR A 376 -21.64 11.70 -21.74
CA THR A 376 -20.38 11.25 -21.08
C THR A 376 -19.04 11.83 -21.59
N VAL A 377 -18.98 13.09 -22.03
CA VAL A 377 -17.71 13.69 -22.54
C VAL A 377 -16.90 14.43 -21.45
N GLY A 378 -17.40 14.55 -20.21
CA GLY A 378 -16.88 15.53 -19.24
C GLY A 378 -15.58 15.22 -18.49
N ALA A 379 -15.00 14.02 -18.55
CA ALA A 379 -13.94 13.64 -17.59
C ALA A 379 -12.49 13.77 -18.12
N ARG A 380 -12.26 13.65 -19.44
CA ARG A 380 -10.89 13.52 -19.97
C ARG A 380 -10.22 14.84 -20.38
N ALA A 381 -11.00 15.86 -20.72
CA ALA A 381 -10.49 17.16 -21.15
C ALA A 381 -9.98 18.06 -20.00
N ARG A 382 -10.08 17.65 -18.74
CA ARG A 382 -9.65 18.44 -17.57
C ARG A 382 -8.29 18.03 -16.97
N ALA A 383 -7.64 17.01 -17.51
CA ALA A 383 -6.36 16.49 -17.00
C ALA A 383 -5.16 16.76 -17.93
N ILE A 384 -5.40 17.40 -19.08
CA ILE A 384 -4.40 17.99 -19.98
C ILE A 384 -4.34 19.48 -19.64
#